data_AF-A0A8S9U6U8-F1
#
_entry.id   AF-A0A8S9U6U8-F1
#
_cell.length_a   1.000
_cell.length_b   1.000
_cell.length_c   1.000
_cell.angle_alpha   90.00
_cell.angle_beta   90.00
_cell.angle_gamma   90.00
#
_symmetry.space_group_name_H-M   'P 1'
#
loop_
_entity.id
_entity.type
_entity.pdbx_description
1 polymer ?
#
loop_
_entity_poly.entity_id
_entity_poly.type
_entity_poly.pdbx_seq_one_letter_code
_entity_poly.pdbx_strand_id
1 'polypeptide(L)'
;EALCPHHCYDFLKGSARFIPRPRKGARLQNEFEVYEQGAEVTLRSLTQSLMMMFLLFLLISFSLLLVIGLLLRPASAGKKKAKQLHLEGQTDKDIMHSQRELAAATTGQVKLLKEQLQIAKRKVDLTGNQQLSLKEQAEMSMICATTEGLSEFGKEFLLRKQKQVLEQMRKQTLMEE
;
A
#
# COMPACT_ATOMS: atom_id res chain seq x y z
N GLU A 1 46.68 1.68 11.64
CA GLU A 1 46.14 0.70 12.60
C GLU A 1 45.21 -0.25 11.86
N ALA A 2 45.55 -1.55 11.86
CA ALA A 2 44.83 -2.59 11.13
C ALA A 2 43.62 -3.04 11.96
N LEU A 3 42.42 -2.55 11.62
CA LEU A 3 41.20 -2.92 12.32
C LEU A 3 40.57 -4.18 11.68
N CYS A 4 40.88 -5.32 12.29
CA CYS A 4 40.09 -6.53 12.45
C CYS A 4 39.21 -7.05 11.26
N PRO A 5 39.73 -7.94 10.40
CA PRO A 5 38.94 -8.66 9.39
C PRO A 5 37.92 -9.67 9.97
N HIS A 6 37.97 -9.96 11.27
CA HIS A 6 37.07 -10.90 11.92
C HIS A 6 35.61 -10.44 11.94
N HIS A 7 35.37 -9.13 12.14
CA HIS A 7 34.00 -8.62 12.28
C HIS A 7 33.21 -8.67 10.96
N CYS A 8 33.91 -8.57 9.81
CA CYS A 8 33.29 -8.65 8.48
C CYS A 8 32.92 -10.11 8.12
N TYR A 9 33.71 -11.08 8.58
CA TYR A 9 33.47 -12.50 8.31
C TYR A 9 32.26 -13.05 9.07
N ASP A 10 32.10 -12.69 10.34
CA ASP A 10 31.01 -13.21 11.18
C ASP A 10 29.63 -12.67 10.76
N PHE A 11 29.57 -11.42 10.28
CA PHE A 11 28.34 -10.83 9.75
C PHE A 11 27.89 -11.47 8.43
N LEU A 12 28.83 -11.75 7.52
CA LEU A 12 28.57 -12.45 6.25
C LEU A 12 28.13 -13.91 6.48
N LYS A 13 28.68 -14.57 7.49
CA LYS A 13 28.33 -15.96 7.85
C LYS A 13 26.90 -16.08 8.39
N GLY A 14 26.40 -15.07 9.11
CA GLY A 14 25.02 -15.00 9.58
C GLY A 14 23.99 -14.76 8.47
N SER A 15 24.38 -14.02 7.42
CA SER A 15 23.51 -13.59 6.30
C SER A 15 23.55 -14.52 5.08
N ALA A 16 24.46 -15.50 5.05
CA ALA A 16 24.64 -16.45 3.94
C ALA A 16 23.43 -17.37 3.64
N ARG A 17 22.38 -17.38 4.46
CA ARG A 17 21.17 -18.20 4.21
C ARG A 17 20.21 -17.59 3.17
N PHE A 18 20.44 -16.37 2.69
CA PHE A 18 19.47 -15.63 1.88
C PHE A 18 20.08 -14.86 0.69
N ILE A 19 21.06 -15.42 -0.02
CA ILE A 19 21.57 -14.82 -1.25
C ILE A 19 20.95 -15.53 -2.47
N PRO A 20 19.96 -14.95 -3.18
CA PRO A 20 19.53 -15.48 -4.46
C PRO A 20 20.68 -15.34 -5.47
N ARG A 21 21.08 -16.45 -6.10
CA ARG A 21 22.11 -16.45 -7.15
C ARG A 21 21.72 -15.52 -8.30
N PRO A 22 22.63 -14.68 -8.84
CA PRO A 22 22.35 -13.87 -10.03
C PRO A 22 22.13 -14.78 -11.25
N ARG A 23 20.92 -14.76 -11.83
CA ARG A 23 20.66 -15.38 -13.13
C ARG A 23 21.23 -14.48 -14.23
N LYS A 24 22.02 -15.06 -15.13
CA LYS A 24 22.57 -14.40 -16.33
C LYS A 24 21.43 -13.78 -17.15
N GLY A 25 21.56 -12.50 -17.47
CA GLY A 25 20.52 -11.67 -18.08
C GLY A 25 20.09 -12.14 -19.47
N ALA A 26 18.77 -12.06 -19.72
CA ALA A 26 18.19 -12.17 -21.05
C ALA A 26 17.95 -10.75 -21.61
N ARG A 27 18.52 -10.55 -22.79
CA ARG A 27 18.46 -9.44 -23.74
C ARG A 27 17.18 -8.58 -23.70
N LEU A 28 17.38 -7.25 -23.58
CA LEU A 28 16.43 -6.16 -23.80
C LEU A 28 15.76 -6.25 -25.18
N GLN A 29 14.54 -6.80 -25.26
CA GLN A 29 13.67 -6.63 -26.44
C GLN A 29 12.20 -6.36 -26.08
N ASN A 30 11.84 -6.18 -24.81
CA ASN A 30 10.44 -6.32 -24.38
C ASN A 30 9.87 -5.12 -23.60
N GLU A 31 10.40 -3.91 -23.81
CA GLU A 31 9.85 -2.70 -23.16
C GLU A 31 8.75 -2.01 -23.98
N PHE A 32 8.66 -2.27 -25.29
CA PHE A 32 7.68 -1.59 -26.16
C PHE A 32 6.30 -2.26 -26.17
N GLU A 33 6.21 -3.59 -26.15
CA GLU A 33 4.93 -4.31 -26.17
C GLU A 33 4.15 -4.22 -24.84
N VAL A 34 4.86 -4.08 -23.72
CA VAL A 34 4.24 -3.98 -22.39
C VAL A 34 3.54 -2.62 -22.18
N TYR A 35 3.97 -1.58 -22.89
CA TYR A 35 3.42 -0.22 -22.75
C TYR A 35 2.07 -0.05 -23.47
N GLU A 36 1.90 -0.62 -24.65
CA GLU A 36 0.60 -0.62 -25.36
C GLU A 36 -0.44 -1.47 -24.62
N GLN A 37 -0.06 -2.66 -24.15
CA GLN A 37 -0.98 -3.56 -23.46
C GLN A 37 -1.38 -3.06 -22.06
N GLY A 38 -0.50 -2.30 -21.39
CA GLY A 38 -0.82 -1.64 -20.12
C GLY A 38 -1.79 -0.46 -20.26
N ALA A 39 -1.68 0.32 -21.32
CA ALA A 39 -2.54 1.49 -21.57
C ALA A 39 -4.00 1.08 -21.84
N GLU A 40 -4.21 0.03 -22.65
CA GLU A 40 -5.56 -0.47 -22.95
C GLU A 40 -6.25 -1.05 -21.72
N VAL A 41 -5.53 -1.79 -20.87
CA VAL A 41 -6.06 -2.37 -19.61
C VAL A 41 -6.44 -1.26 -18.62
N THR A 42 -5.64 -0.19 -18.56
CA THR A 42 -5.90 0.95 -17.67
C THR A 42 -7.12 1.76 -18.13
N LEU A 43 -7.26 1.99 -19.44
CA LEU A 43 -8.40 2.72 -20.01
C LEU A 43 -9.72 1.93 -19.90
N ARG A 44 -9.67 0.61 -20.09
CA ARG A 44 -10.82 -0.28 -19.88
C ARG A 44 -11.23 -0.38 -18.42
N SER A 45 -10.26 -0.40 -17.50
CA SER A 45 -10.52 -0.37 -16.05
C SER A 45 -11.12 0.97 -15.61
N LEU A 46 -10.63 2.09 -16.15
CA LEU A 46 -11.17 3.42 -15.84
C LEU A 46 -12.58 3.61 -16.38
N THR A 47 -12.85 3.19 -17.63
CA THR A 47 -14.20 3.25 -18.21
C THR A 47 -15.18 2.37 -17.46
N GLN A 48 -14.78 1.17 -17.02
CA GLN A 48 -15.62 0.31 -16.19
C GLN A 48 -15.88 0.92 -14.81
N SER A 49 -14.87 1.53 -14.18
CA SER A 49 -15.02 2.24 -12.90
C SER A 49 -15.99 3.43 -13.02
N LEU A 50 -15.83 4.25 -14.06
CA LEU A 50 -16.71 5.39 -14.33
C LEU A 50 -18.16 4.95 -14.62
N MET A 51 -18.35 3.87 -15.36
CA MET A 51 -19.68 3.29 -15.61
C MET A 51 -20.35 2.81 -14.32
N MET A 52 -19.59 2.17 -13.42
CA MET A 52 -20.11 1.72 -12.12
C MET A 52 -20.46 2.91 -11.21
N MET A 53 -19.64 3.96 -11.20
CA MET A 53 -19.92 5.19 -10.46
C MET A 53 -21.16 5.92 -11.01
N PHE A 54 -21.34 5.94 -12.34
CA PHE A 54 -22.50 6.54 -12.99
C PHE A 54 -23.80 5.76 -12.69
N LEU A 55 -23.75 4.42 -12.75
CA LEU A 55 -24.87 3.56 -12.36
C LEU A 55 -25.26 3.73 -10.89
N LEU A 56 -24.27 3.84 -10.00
CA LEU A 56 -24.51 4.09 -8.59
C LEU A 56 -25.15 5.46 -8.36
N PHE A 57 -24.68 6.49 -9.06
CA PHE A 57 -25.28 7.83 -9.01
C PHE A 57 -26.74 7.80 -9.48
N LEU A 58 -27.05 7.14 -10.59
CA LEU A 58 -28.43 6.99 -11.08
C LEU A 58 -29.33 6.24 -10.09
N LEU A 59 -28.84 5.17 -9.47
CA LEU A 59 -29.57 4.44 -8.43
C LEU A 59 -29.88 5.31 -7.21
N ILE A 60 -28.91 6.11 -6.76
CA ILE A 60 -29.08 7.04 -5.64
C ILE A 60 -30.06 8.15 -6.02
N SER A 61 -29.91 8.77 -7.19
CA SER A 61 -30.81 9.82 -7.67
C SER A 61 -32.24 9.30 -7.83
N PHE A 62 -32.44 8.11 -8.37
CA PHE A 62 -33.76 7.50 -8.51
C PHE A 62 -34.39 7.17 -7.15
N SER A 63 -33.61 6.60 -6.23
CA SER A 63 -34.06 6.33 -4.85
C SER A 63 -34.44 7.62 -4.12
N LEU A 64 -33.65 8.68 -4.28
CA LEU A 64 -33.90 10.00 -3.70
C LEU A 64 -35.17 10.63 -4.30
N LEU A 65 -35.36 10.54 -5.62
CA LEU A 65 -36.55 11.01 -6.31
C LEU A 65 -37.81 10.27 -5.85
N LEU A 66 -37.68 8.96 -5.59
CA LEU A 66 -38.78 8.12 -5.10
C LEU A 66 -39.16 8.44 -3.65
N VAL A 67 -38.17 8.76 -2.79
CA VAL A 67 -38.39 9.24 -1.41
C VAL A 67 -39.05 10.62 -1.41
N ILE A 68 -38.59 11.55 -2.25
CA ILE A 68 -39.20 12.88 -2.40
C ILE A 68 -40.63 12.76 -2.94
N GLY A 69 -40.88 11.88 -3.92
CA GLY A 69 -42.21 11.62 -4.45
C GLY A 69 -43.18 11.02 -3.44
N LEU A 70 -42.68 10.18 -2.51
CA LEU A 70 -43.48 9.67 -1.39
C LEU A 70 -43.79 10.77 -0.36
N LEU A 71 -42.85 11.67 -0.10
CA LEU A 71 -43.01 12.81 0.83
C LEU A 71 -43.94 13.90 0.27
N LEU A 72 -43.98 14.07 -1.06
CA LEU A 72 -44.87 15.05 -1.72
C LEU A 72 -46.30 14.53 -1.93
N ARG A 73 -46.63 13.31 -1.49
CA ARG A 73 -48.00 12.80 -1.62
C ARG A 73 -48.93 13.64 -0.72
N PRO A 74 -49.91 14.38 -1.27
CA PRO A 74 -50.80 15.17 -0.45
C PRO A 74 -51.67 14.21 0.37
N ALA A 75 -51.39 14.15 1.68
CA ALA A 75 -52.25 13.46 2.63
C ALA A 75 -53.55 14.26 2.75
N SER A 76 -54.54 13.85 1.97
CA SER A 76 -55.92 14.35 2.07
C SER A 76 -56.44 14.18 3.51
N ALA A 77 -57.08 15.24 3.99
CA ALA A 77 -57.41 15.52 5.38
C ALA A 77 -58.29 14.47 6.09
N GLY A 78 -58.14 14.42 7.42
CA GLY A 78 -59.28 14.16 8.30
C GLY A 78 -59.27 12.83 9.07
N LYS A 79 -58.97 12.93 10.38
CA LYS A 79 -59.58 12.12 11.45
C LYS A 79 -59.14 10.64 11.57
N LYS A 80 -57.84 10.35 11.75
CA LYS A 80 -57.33 9.05 12.28
C LYS A 80 -56.08 9.18 13.16
N LYS A 81 -56.09 10.06 14.16
CA LYS A 81 -54.90 10.34 15.01
C LYS A 81 -54.37 9.12 15.79
N ALA A 82 -55.22 8.19 16.22
CA ALA A 82 -54.77 7.02 17.00
C ALA A 82 -54.04 5.96 16.15
N LYS A 83 -54.48 5.73 14.91
CA LYS A 83 -53.82 4.77 14.00
C LYS A 83 -52.52 5.33 13.41
N GLN A 84 -52.47 6.64 13.21
CA GLN A 84 -51.25 7.34 12.78
C GLN A 84 -50.17 7.33 13.86
N LEU A 85 -50.50 7.66 15.12
CA LEU A 85 -49.56 7.57 16.24
C LEU A 85 -49.01 6.15 16.45
N HIS A 86 -49.84 5.12 16.23
CA HIS A 86 -49.40 3.73 16.32
C HIS A 86 -48.44 3.35 15.18
N LEU A 87 -48.74 3.76 13.94
CA LEU A 87 -47.86 3.56 12.80
C LEU A 87 -46.53 4.31 12.97
N GLU A 88 -46.60 5.58 13.41
CA GLU A 88 -45.46 6.45 13.62
C GLU A 88 -44.54 5.91 14.73
N GLY A 89 -45.12 5.44 15.84
CA GLY A 89 -44.38 4.73 16.90
C GLY A 89 -43.86 3.34 16.50
N GLN A 90 -44.37 2.74 15.42
CA GLN A 90 -43.84 1.50 14.86
C GLN A 90 -42.66 1.79 13.92
N THR A 91 -42.76 2.80 13.05
CA THR A 91 -41.62 3.27 12.25
C THR A 91 -40.45 3.72 13.11
N ASP A 92 -40.71 4.43 14.21
CA ASP A 92 -39.65 4.91 15.11
C ASP A 92 -38.88 3.76 15.78
N LYS A 93 -39.58 2.68 16.15
CA LYS A 93 -38.95 1.45 16.66
C LYS A 93 -38.10 0.74 15.62
N ASP A 94 -38.59 0.64 14.38
CA ASP A 94 -37.87 0.00 13.29
C ASP A 94 -36.63 0.83 12.88
N ILE A 95 -36.72 2.16 12.92
CA ILE A 95 -35.60 3.08 12.70
C ILE A 95 -34.56 2.91 13.82
N MET A 96 -34.96 2.92 15.08
CA MET A 96 -34.03 2.70 16.21
C MET A 96 -33.35 1.34 16.14
N HIS A 97 -34.08 0.28 15.77
CA HIS A 97 -33.52 -1.05 15.59
C HIS A 97 -32.48 -1.07 14.46
N SER A 98 -32.83 -0.51 13.30
CA SER A 98 -31.94 -0.42 12.14
C SER A 98 -30.69 0.42 12.43
N GLN A 99 -30.83 1.54 13.15
CA GLN A 99 -29.69 2.36 13.58
C GLN A 99 -28.79 1.61 14.55
N ARG A 100 -29.35 0.80 15.46
CA ARG A 100 -28.56 -0.03 16.39
C ARG A 100 -27.78 -1.10 15.62
N GLU A 101 -28.40 -1.78 14.67
CA GLU A 101 -27.72 -2.78 13.83
C GLU A 101 -26.62 -2.13 12.97
N LEU A 102 -26.89 -0.96 12.39
CA LEU A 102 -25.90 -0.18 11.64
C LEU A 102 -24.72 0.23 12.53
N ALA A 103 -24.98 0.69 13.76
CA ALA A 103 -23.93 1.04 14.71
C ALA A 103 -23.09 -0.17 15.12
N ALA A 104 -23.72 -1.34 15.33
CA ALA A 104 -23.02 -2.59 15.63
C ALA A 104 -22.14 -3.06 14.46
N ALA A 105 -22.67 -3.02 13.23
CA ALA A 105 -21.94 -3.37 12.02
C ALA A 105 -20.75 -2.41 11.77
N THR A 106 -20.98 -1.11 11.94
CA THR A 106 -19.92 -0.08 11.80
C THR A 106 -18.83 -0.27 12.85
N THR A 107 -19.19 -0.61 14.09
CA THR A 107 -18.23 -0.91 15.15
C THR A 107 -17.36 -2.12 14.80
N GLY A 108 -17.96 -3.16 14.23
CA GLY A 108 -17.22 -4.33 13.72
C GLY A 108 -16.25 -3.97 12.61
N GLN A 109 -16.69 -3.18 11.62
CA GLN A 109 -15.84 -2.72 10.52
C GLN A 109 -14.67 -1.86 11.00
N VAL A 110 -14.89 -0.94 11.95
CA VAL A 110 -13.84 -0.10 12.55
C VAL A 110 -12.82 -0.96 13.29
N LYS A 111 -13.25 -2.00 14.00
CA LYS A 111 -12.33 -2.91 14.69
C LYS A 111 -11.44 -3.66 13.69
N LEU A 112 -12.03 -4.17 12.61
CA LEU A 112 -11.29 -4.87 11.56
C LEU A 112 -10.31 -3.93 10.85
N LEU A 113 -10.73 -2.69 10.54
CA LEU A 113 -9.83 -1.68 9.96
C LEU A 113 -8.65 -1.36 10.89
N LYS A 114 -8.88 -1.25 12.21
CA LYS A 114 -7.80 -1.02 13.19
C LYS A 114 -6.80 -2.18 13.21
N GLU A 115 -7.27 -3.42 13.15
CA GLU A 115 -6.41 -4.59 13.07
C GLU A 115 -5.60 -4.61 11.76
N GLN A 116 -6.24 -4.33 10.62
CA GLN A 116 -5.55 -4.21 9.33
C GLN A 116 -4.50 -3.11 9.33
N LEU A 117 -4.79 -1.96 9.94
CA LEU A 117 -3.83 -0.85 10.08
C LEU A 117 -2.63 -1.26 10.93
N GLN A 118 -2.84 -1.98 12.04
CA GLN A 118 -1.74 -2.49 12.85
C GLN A 118 -0.88 -3.50 12.09
N ILE A 119 -1.49 -4.39 11.31
CA ILE A 119 -0.76 -5.35 10.46
C ILE A 119 0.05 -4.62 9.39
N ALA A 120 -0.55 -3.63 8.73
CA ALA A 120 0.13 -2.81 7.72
C ALA A 120 1.33 -2.08 8.33
N LYS A 121 1.16 -1.46 9.52
CA LYS A 121 2.25 -0.81 10.24
C LYS A 121 3.40 -1.79 10.53
N ARG A 122 3.11 -2.96 11.10
CA ARG A 122 4.12 -3.99 11.37
C ARG A 122 4.85 -4.45 10.10
N LYS A 123 4.14 -4.54 8.97
CA LYS A 123 4.76 -4.87 7.68
C LYS A 123 5.73 -3.79 7.22
N VAL A 124 5.33 -2.52 7.31
CA VAL A 124 6.20 -1.38 6.97
C VAL A 124 7.45 -1.38 7.84
N ASP A 125 7.29 -1.54 9.16
CA ASP A 125 8.41 -1.59 10.10
C ASP A 125 9.37 -2.76 9.77
N LEU A 126 8.82 -3.94 9.46
CA LEU A 126 9.61 -5.11 9.07
C LEU A 126 10.38 -4.86 7.76
N THR A 127 9.72 -4.30 6.74
CA THR A 127 10.37 -4.00 5.46
C THR A 127 11.43 -2.92 5.60
N GLY A 128 11.20 -1.90 6.44
CA GLY A 128 12.20 -0.87 6.73
C GLY A 128 13.44 -1.45 7.40
N ASN A 129 13.25 -2.33 8.39
CA ASN A 129 14.36 -3.03 9.05
C ASN A 129 15.13 -3.95 8.08
N GLN A 130 14.44 -4.65 7.18
CA GLN A 130 15.07 -5.46 6.13
C GLN A 130 15.88 -4.62 5.15
N GLN A 131 15.33 -3.49 4.71
CA GLN A 131 16.02 -2.56 3.81
C GLN A 131 17.28 -1.99 4.47
N LEU A 132 17.19 -1.60 5.75
CA LEU A 132 18.35 -1.13 6.52
C LEU A 132 19.43 -2.21 6.60
N SER A 133 19.06 -3.45 6.93
CA SER A 133 20.00 -4.57 7.03
C SER A 133 20.67 -4.90 5.68
N LEU A 134 19.92 -4.92 4.58
CA LEU A 134 20.47 -5.13 3.24
C LEU A 134 21.42 -4.00 2.83
N LYS A 135 21.09 -2.76 3.21
CA LYS A 135 21.95 -1.60 2.97
C LYS A 135 23.26 -1.70 3.75
N GLU A 136 23.20 -1.99 5.05
CA GLU A 136 24.39 -2.21 5.88
C GLU A 136 25.25 -3.35 5.32
N GLN A 137 24.63 -4.43 4.86
CA GLN A 137 25.32 -5.53 4.20
C GLN A 137 26.00 -5.09 2.90
N ALA A 138 25.35 -4.27 2.07
CA ALA A 138 25.94 -3.75 0.84
C ALA A 138 27.11 -2.78 1.12
N GLU A 139 26.99 -1.90 2.12
CA GLU A 139 28.07 -1.02 2.56
C GLU A 139 29.27 -1.84 3.05
N MET A 140 29.02 -2.84 3.89
CA MET A 140 30.06 -3.75 4.40
C MET A 140 30.72 -4.55 3.28
N SER A 141 29.94 -5.07 2.33
CA SER A 141 30.46 -5.80 1.18
C SER A 141 31.34 -4.95 0.28
N MET A 142 31.05 -3.65 0.15
CA MET A 142 31.92 -2.75 -0.61
C MET A 142 33.23 -2.46 0.12
N ILE A 143 33.18 -2.23 1.43
CA ILE A 143 34.37 -1.96 2.24
C ILE A 143 35.30 -3.19 2.29
N CYS A 144 34.74 -4.40 2.33
CA CYS A 144 35.49 -5.64 2.41
C CYS A 144 35.86 -6.25 1.03
N ALA A 145 35.59 -5.56 -0.08
CA ALA A 145 35.95 -6.06 -1.41
C ALA A 145 37.48 -6.13 -1.57
N THR A 146 37.99 -7.32 -1.93
CA THR A 146 39.43 -7.56 -2.02
C THR A 146 40.05 -6.81 -3.19
N THR A 147 41.18 -6.17 -2.94
CA THR A 147 42.00 -5.48 -3.94
C THR A 147 43.27 -6.24 -4.30
N GLU A 148 43.38 -7.48 -3.82
CA GLU A 148 44.49 -8.37 -4.13
C GLU A 148 44.54 -8.67 -5.64
N GLY A 149 45.74 -8.60 -6.21
CA GLY A 149 45.96 -8.80 -7.65
C GLY A 149 45.74 -7.56 -8.52
N LEU A 150 45.28 -6.43 -7.95
CA LEU A 150 45.19 -5.17 -8.69
C LEU A 150 46.52 -4.40 -8.68
N SER A 151 46.81 -3.68 -9.76
CA SER A 151 47.88 -2.68 -9.80
C SER A 151 47.57 -1.52 -8.84
N GLU A 152 48.59 -0.76 -8.41
CA GLU A 152 48.39 0.40 -7.51
C GLU A 152 47.38 1.40 -8.06
N PHE A 153 47.44 1.67 -9.38
CA PHE A 153 46.42 2.46 -10.06
C PHE A 153 45.02 1.85 -9.97
N GLY A 154 44.91 0.53 -10.17
CA GLY A 154 43.65 -0.21 -10.05
C GLY A 154 43.05 -0.12 -8.64
N LYS A 155 43.88 -0.22 -7.59
CA LYS A 155 43.45 -0.07 -6.18
C LYS A 155 42.90 1.33 -5.91
N GLU A 156 43.63 2.38 -6.29
CA GLU A 156 43.18 3.76 -6.12
C GLU A 156 41.88 4.05 -6.88
N PHE A 157 41.78 3.57 -8.12
CA PHE A 157 40.59 3.73 -8.93
C PHE A 157 39.36 3.07 -8.28
N LEU A 158 39.52 1.83 -7.78
CA LEU A 158 38.44 1.08 -7.15
C LEU A 158 38.00 1.74 -5.84
N LEU A 159 38.94 2.21 -5.01
CA LEU A 159 38.63 2.95 -3.78
C LEU A 159 37.87 4.25 -4.07
N ARG A 160 38.27 5.02 -5.09
CA ARG A 160 37.53 6.23 -5.50
C ARG A 160 36.11 5.90 -5.95
N LYS A 161 35.93 4.81 -6.70
CA LYS A 161 34.60 4.37 -7.16
C LYS A 161 33.72 3.86 -6.02
N GLN A 162 34.26 3.05 -5.11
CA GLN A 162 33.54 2.61 -3.91
C GLN A 162 33.09 3.80 -3.05
N LYS A 163 33.97 4.78 -2.82
CA LYS A 163 33.63 6.00 -2.08
C LYS A 163 32.51 6.78 -2.76
N GLN A 164 32.56 6.93 -4.09
CA GLN A 164 31.51 7.61 -4.86
C GLN A 164 30.15 6.90 -4.73
N VAL A 165 30.13 5.56 -4.81
CA VAL A 165 28.90 4.77 -4.67
C VAL A 165 28.35 4.84 -3.24
N LEU A 166 29.20 4.75 -2.21
CA LEU A 166 28.82 4.93 -0.81
C LEU A 166 28.18 6.30 -0.55
N GLU A 167 28.78 7.37 -1.08
CA GLU A 167 28.22 8.72 -0.97
C GLU A 167 26.87 8.85 -1.68
N GLN A 168 26.69 8.20 -2.84
CA GLN A 168 25.41 8.18 -3.55
C GLN A 168 24.33 7.44 -2.75
N MET A 169 24.63 6.27 -2.20
CA MET A 169 23.67 5.52 -1.37
C MET A 169 23.27 6.31 -0.12
N ARG A 170 24.23 7.00 0.54
CA ARG A 170 23.92 7.87 1.69
C ARG A 170 23.04 9.05 1.32
N LYS A 171 23.28 9.70 0.18
CA LYS A 171 22.47 10.81 -0.31
C LYS A 171 21.04 10.40 -0.67
N GLN A 172 20.85 9.21 -1.24
CA GLN A 172 19.52 8.68 -1.53
C GLN A 172 18.70 8.45 -0.26
N THR A 173 19.35 8.09 0.85
CA THR A 173 18.66 7.85 2.13
C THR A 173 18.13 9.15 2.76
N LEU A 174 18.88 10.25 2.64
CA LEU A 174 18.48 11.56 3.19
C LEU A 174 17.33 12.23 2.43
N MET A 175 16.95 11.72 1.26
CA MET A 175 15.78 12.22 0.51
C MET A 175 14.52 11.36 0.70
N GLU A 176 14.64 10.21 1.37
CA GLU A 176 13.52 9.30 1.68
C GLU A 176 13.01 9.43 3.12
N GLU A 177 13.70 10.20 3.99
CA GLU A 177 13.22 10.65 5.32
C GLU A 177 12.54 12.03 5.22
#